data_AF-A0A1H5HLH7-F1
#
_entry.id   AF-A0A1H5HLH7-F1
#
_cell.length_a   1.000
_cell.length_b   1.000
_cell.length_c   1.000
_cell.angle_alpha   90.00
_cell.angle_beta   90.00
_cell.angle_gamma   90.00
#
_symmetry.space_group_name_H-M   'P 1'
#
loop_
_entity.id
_entity.type
_entity.pdbx_description
1 polymer ?
#
loop_
_entity_poly.entity_id
_entity_poly.type
_entity_poly.pdbx_seq_one_letter_code
_entity_poly.pdbx_strand_id
1 'polypeptide(L)'
;MQTPPPSTPRTEPTDADVEAFKQQLGRPPRGLRAIAHRCPCGQPDVVETAPRLPDGTPFPTTYYLTCPRAASAIGTLEANGVMKEMTERLATDPELAAAYRAAHEDYLARRDAIEVLEGFPSAGGMPDRVKCLHVLVGHSLAAGPGVNPLGDEALAMLPEWWAKGACVQPLAAPDPADEVSDPTTIRSTFFSDVPLLEDGFSRVAAVDCGTNSIRLLVADVNAATGELRELDRRMTIVRLGQGVDKTGMLAPEALERTFAACREYAEVIREKGADKVRFVATSASRDASNREDFVRGVLDILGVEPEVITGDEEAELSFTGATKELTGRDDLAKPYLVVDIGGGSTEFVVGDDQVRAARSVDIGCVRMTERHLVRDGKVTDPPTPEQVAAMRVDIEEALDLAAKTVPLREAGTLVGLAGSVTTVSSIAQNLPEYDTEAIHHSRVSYDRVREITESLLKSTHAERAAIPSMHPGRVDVIGAGALVLLSIMERTGATEVVVSEHDILDGIAFSTALRS
;
A
#
# COMPACT_ATOMS: atom_id res chain seq x y z
N MET A 1 9.24 38.48 7.03
CA MET A 1 8.29 38.68 5.93
C MET A 1 6.89 38.68 6.55
N GLN A 2 5.84 39.09 5.84
CA GLN A 2 4.49 39.10 6.42
C GLN A 2 3.95 37.67 6.50
N THR A 3 3.32 37.32 7.63
CA THR A 3 2.53 36.10 7.81
C THR A 3 1.10 36.53 8.10
N PRO A 4 0.09 36.08 7.33
CA PRO A 4 0.16 35.19 6.16
C PRO A 4 0.89 35.83 4.95
N PRO A 5 1.29 35.04 3.93
CA PRO A 5 1.95 35.58 2.73
C PRO A 5 1.07 36.65 2.04
N PRO A 6 1.68 37.65 1.38
CA PRO A 6 0.93 38.72 0.72
C PRO A 6 0.12 38.16 -0.45
N SER A 7 -1.10 38.68 -0.64
CA SER A 7 -1.91 38.37 -1.81
C SER A 7 -1.18 38.71 -3.11
N THR A 8 -1.33 37.86 -4.11
CA THR A 8 -0.73 38.06 -5.44
C THR A 8 -1.82 38.17 -6.51
N PRO A 9 -1.58 38.90 -7.61
CA PRO A 9 -2.58 39.02 -8.66
C PRO A 9 -2.78 37.69 -9.39
N ARG A 10 -4.03 37.41 -9.76
CA ARG A 10 -4.36 36.32 -10.68
C ARG A 10 -3.67 36.56 -12.03
N THR A 11 -2.92 35.57 -12.52
CA THR A 11 -2.18 35.66 -13.79
C THR A 11 -2.49 34.49 -14.71
N GLU A 12 -2.38 34.69 -16.03
CA GLU A 12 -2.41 33.58 -16.97
C GLU A 12 -1.18 32.68 -16.78
N PRO A 13 -1.30 31.35 -16.92
CA PRO A 13 -0.16 30.46 -16.73
C PRO A 13 0.88 30.66 -17.83
N THR A 14 2.14 30.82 -17.43
CA THR A 14 3.28 30.77 -18.35
C THR A 14 3.81 29.33 -18.48
N ASP A 15 4.65 29.05 -19.48
CA ASP A 15 5.32 27.75 -19.60
C ASP A 15 6.17 27.43 -18.36
N ALA A 16 6.77 28.46 -17.75
CA ALA A 16 7.50 28.33 -16.50
C ALA A 16 6.59 27.88 -15.34
N ASP A 17 5.36 28.38 -15.29
CA ASP A 17 4.38 27.97 -14.28
C ASP A 17 3.88 26.56 -14.50
N VAL A 18 3.65 26.17 -15.75
CA VAL A 18 3.24 24.80 -16.11
C VAL A 18 4.33 23.80 -15.73
N GLU A 19 5.59 24.14 -15.92
CA GLU A 19 6.70 23.27 -15.54
C GLU A 19 6.93 23.23 -14.04
N ALA A 20 6.87 24.38 -13.36
CA ALA A 20 6.88 24.43 -11.90
C ALA A 20 5.75 23.56 -11.31
N PHE A 21 4.56 23.65 -11.88
CA PHE A 21 3.41 22.84 -11.51
C PHE A 21 3.66 21.33 -11.70
N LYS A 22 4.23 20.93 -12.85
CA LYS A 22 4.58 19.52 -13.10
C LYS A 22 5.56 18.99 -12.07
N GLN A 23 6.58 19.77 -11.72
CA GLN A 23 7.54 19.39 -10.67
C GLN A 23 6.88 19.34 -9.29
N GLN A 24 5.94 20.26 -9.01
CA GLN A 24 5.23 20.32 -7.73
C GLN A 24 4.29 19.13 -7.50
N LEU A 25 3.58 18.71 -8.55
CA LEU A 25 2.56 17.66 -8.47
C LEU A 25 3.01 16.31 -9.06
N GLY A 26 4.19 16.24 -9.68
CA GLY A 26 4.65 15.05 -10.40
C GLY A 26 3.86 14.74 -11.69
N ARG A 27 2.99 15.64 -12.16
CA ARG A 27 2.13 15.43 -13.35
C ARG A 27 1.73 16.73 -14.05
N PRO A 28 1.35 16.69 -15.35
CA PRO A 28 0.81 17.85 -16.06
C PRO A 28 -0.45 18.45 -15.41
N PRO A 29 -0.67 19.77 -15.54
CA PRO A 29 -1.86 20.42 -15.03
C PRO A 29 -3.15 19.92 -15.68
N ARG A 30 -4.13 19.58 -14.83
CA ARG A 30 -5.49 19.21 -15.23
C ARG A 30 -6.40 20.41 -15.12
N GLY A 31 -6.97 20.85 -16.25
CA GLY A 31 -7.94 21.95 -16.27
C GLY A 31 -7.38 23.28 -15.77
N LEU A 32 -6.07 23.51 -15.83
CA LEU A 32 -5.45 24.76 -15.39
C LEU A 32 -5.97 25.96 -16.19
N ARG A 33 -6.46 26.99 -15.48
CA ARG A 33 -6.96 28.23 -16.09
C ARG A 33 -6.09 29.43 -15.76
N ALA A 34 -5.61 29.52 -14.53
CA ALA A 34 -4.81 30.64 -14.05
C ALA A 34 -3.98 30.26 -12.84
N ILE A 35 -2.95 31.07 -12.56
CA ILE A 35 -2.26 31.07 -11.29
C ILE A 35 -3.04 32.00 -10.36
N ALA A 36 -3.64 31.41 -9.32
CA ALA A 36 -4.49 32.13 -8.37
C ALA A 36 -3.67 32.77 -7.26
N HIS A 37 -2.56 32.13 -6.87
CA HIS A 37 -1.63 32.67 -5.89
C HIS A 37 -0.19 32.20 -6.17
N ARG A 38 0.77 33.07 -5.85
CA ARG A 38 2.19 32.79 -5.83
C ARG A 38 2.74 32.94 -4.42
N CYS A 39 3.54 31.96 -4.06
CA CYS A 39 4.30 31.93 -2.83
C CYS A 39 5.38 33.03 -2.83
N PRO A 40 5.84 33.54 -1.67
CA PRO A 40 6.96 34.49 -1.62
C PRO A 40 8.27 34.00 -2.26
N CYS A 41 8.42 32.68 -2.48
CA CYS A 41 9.53 32.12 -3.25
C CYS A 41 9.41 32.30 -4.77
N GLY A 42 8.34 32.93 -5.27
CA GLY A 42 8.08 33.22 -6.68
C GLY A 42 7.30 32.12 -7.44
N GLN A 43 7.23 30.91 -6.88
CA GLN A 43 6.54 29.78 -7.50
C GLN A 43 5.02 29.83 -7.28
N PRO A 44 4.22 29.30 -8.22
CA PRO A 44 2.79 29.13 -8.00
C PRO A 44 2.56 28.18 -6.82
N ASP A 45 1.68 28.52 -5.90
CA ASP A 45 1.27 27.63 -4.79
C ASP A 45 -0.24 27.40 -4.75
N VAL A 46 -1.03 28.19 -5.48
CA VAL A 46 -2.44 27.90 -5.77
C VAL A 46 -2.74 28.17 -7.23
N VAL A 47 -3.41 27.23 -7.88
CA VAL A 47 -3.96 27.41 -9.22
C VAL A 47 -5.48 27.49 -9.22
N GLU A 48 -6.03 28.22 -10.19
CA GLU A 48 -7.44 28.18 -10.54
C GLU A 48 -7.65 27.13 -11.64
N THR A 49 -8.57 26.19 -11.41
CA THR A 49 -8.89 25.12 -12.34
C THR A 49 -10.30 25.27 -12.91
N ALA A 50 -10.53 24.66 -14.07
CA ALA A 50 -11.83 24.58 -14.71
C ALA A 50 -12.77 23.64 -13.92
N PRO A 51 -14.04 24.02 -13.72
CA PRO A 51 -15.05 23.16 -13.09
C PRO A 51 -15.30 21.85 -13.86
N ARG A 52 -14.91 21.76 -15.13
CA ARG A 52 -14.84 20.51 -15.89
C ARG A 52 -13.47 20.33 -16.54
N LEU A 53 -13.04 19.08 -16.60
CA LEU A 53 -11.89 18.67 -17.40
C LEU A 53 -12.24 18.65 -18.90
N PRO A 54 -11.24 18.57 -19.80
CA PRO A 54 -11.48 18.53 -21.24
C PRO A 54 -12.39 17.40 -21.72
N ASP A 55 -12.49 16.31 -20.95
CA ASP A 55 -13.36 15.16 -21.20
C ASP A 55 -14.80 15.36 -20.67
N GLY A 56 -15.11 16.52 -20.08
CA GLY A 56 -16.41 16.86 -19.49
C GLY A 56 -16.58 16.41 -18.03
N THR A 57 -15.59 15.70 -17.46
CA THR A 57 -15.64 15.22 -16.08
C THR A 57 -15.65 16.40 -15.10
N PRO A 58 -16.61 16.47 -14.16
CA PRO A 58 -16.65 17.49 -13.12
C PRO A 58 -15.39 17.48 -12.24
N PHE A 59 -14.80 18.65 -12.04
CA PHE A 59 -13.65 18.86 -11.19
C PHE A 59 -14.01 19.85 -10.08
N PRO A 60 -14.31 19.37 -8.86
CA PRO A 60 -14.99 20.17 -7.84
C PRO A 60 -14.11 21.25 -7.21
N THR A 61 -12.79 21.17 -7.35
CA THR A 61 -11.82 22.03 -6.66
C THR A 61 -11.30 23.15 -7.57
N THR A 62 -11.98 24.31 -7.55
CA THR A 62 -11.58 25.52 -8.29
C THR A 62 -10.22 26.05 -7.86
N TYR A 63 -9.94 26.14 -6.56
CA TYR A 63 -8.66 26.59 -6.02
C TYR A 63 -7.85 25.40 -5.50
N TYR A 64 -6.83 25.00 -6.26
CA TYR A 64 -6.03 23.82 -5.98
C TYR A 64 -4.63 24.23 -5.49
N LEU A 65 -4.28 23.80 -4.28
CA LEU A 65 -2.96 24.05 -3.69
C LEU A 65 -1.90 23.13 -4.32
N THR A 66 -0.84 23.72 -4.86
CA THR A 66 0.18 22.98 -5.62
C THR A 66 1.50 22.83 -4.88
N CYS A 67 1.84 23.77 -3.98
CA CYS A 67 3.14 23.74 -3.31
C CYS A 67 3.26 22.51 -2.38
N PRO A 68 4.22 21.59 -2.60
CA PRO A 68 4.32 20.36 -1.81
C PRO A 68 4.67 20.64 -0.34
N ARG A 69 5.40 21.72 -0.06
CA ARG A 69 5.73 22.12 1.31
C ARG A 69 4.50 22.66 2.06
N ALA A 70 3.67 23.46 1.40
CA ALA A 70 2.42 23.94 1.97
C ALA A 70 1.45 22.77 2.18
N ALA A 71 1.33 21.89 1.18
CA ALA A 71 0.47 20.71 1.25
C ALA A 71 0.86 19.76 2.41
N SER A 72 2.16 19.54 2.61
CA SER A 72 2.69 18.74 3.74
C SER A 72 2.43 19.39 5.10
N ALA A 73 2.63 20.71 5.21
CA ALA A 73 2.36 21.43 6.44
C ALA A 73 0.86 21.44 6.81
N ILE A 74 -0.02 21.59 5.81
CA ILE A 74 -1.47 21.47 6.00
C ILE A 74 -1.85 20.04 6.40
N GLY A 75 -1.29 19.03 5.75
CA GLY A 75 -1.52 17.63 6.11
C GLY A 75 -1.14 17.33 7.57
N THR A 76 -0.12 18.02 8.10
CA THR A 76 0.25 17.94 9.53
C THR A 76 -0.84 18.51 10.43
N LEU A 77 -1.45 19.65 10.08
CA LEU A 77 -2.59 20.22 10.81
C LEU A 77 -3.80 19.29 10.77
N GLU A 78 -4.10 18.72 9.60
CA GLU A 78 -5.18 17.76 9.42
C GLU A 78 -5.00 16.52 10.30
N ALA A 79 -3.79 15.94 10.32
CA ALA A 79 -3.45 14.80 11.16
C ALA A 79 -3.53 15.12 12.67
N ASN A 80 -3.23 16.36 13.06
CA ASN A 80 -3.36 16.83 14.44
C ASN A 80 -4.81 17.11 14.87
N GLY A 81 -5.79 16.86 14.00
CA GLY A 81 -7.22 16.96 14.35
C GLY A 81 -7.84 18.34 14.16
N VAL A 82 -7.13 19.30 13.58
CA VAL A 82 -7.61 20.69 13.41
C VAL A 82 -8.95 20.74 12.65
N MET A 83 -9.15 19.90 11.64
CA MET A 83 -10.42 19.83 10.89
C MET A 83 -11.60 19.43 11.76
N LYS A 84 -11.38 18.49 12.69
CA LYS A 84 -12.40 18.02 13.61
C LYS A 84 -12.78 19.14 14.58
N GLU A 85 -11.78 19.80 15.17
CA GLU A 85 -12.00 20.94 16.07
C GLU A 85 -12.75 22.09 15.39
N MET A 86 -12.35 22.45 14.16
CA MET A 86 -13.05 23.46 13.37
C MET A 86 -14.49 23.05 13.05
N THR A 87 -14.72 21.78 12.69
CA THR A 87 -16.08 21.25 12.43
C THR A 87 -16.96 21.29 13.68
N GLU A 88 -16.41 20.94 14.84
CA GLU A 88 -17.13 21.00 16.12
C GLU A 88 -17.49 22.45 16.52
N ARG A 89 -16.60 23.41 16.22
CA ARG A 89 -16.87 24.84 16.42
C ARG A 89 -18.01 25.37 15.55
N LEU A 90 -18.15 24.90 14.31
CA LEU A 90 -19.28 25.29 13.45
C LEU A 90 -20.65 24.95 14.06
N ALA A 91 -20.72 23.91 14.91
CA ALA A 91 -21.96 23.54 15.61
C ALA A 91 -22.26 24.42 16.83
N THR A 92 -21.28 25.15 17.37
CA THR A 92 -21.38 25.85 18.66
C THR A 92 -21.17 27.36 18.56
N ASP A 93 -20.62 27.85 17.43
CA ASP A 93 -20.39 29.25 17.14
C ASP A 93 -21.21 29.69 15.91
N PRO A 94 -22.40 30.30 16.12
CA PRO A 94 -23.26 30.74 15.02
C PRO A 94 -22.65 31.82 14.13
N GLU A 95 -21.76 32.66 14.65
CA GLU A 95 -21.11 33.71 13.88
C GLU A 95 -20.06 33.11 12.93
N LEU A 96 -19.24 32.18 13.44
CA LEU A 96 -18.30 31.44 12.61
C LEU A 96 -19.00 30.60 11.54
N ALA A 97 -20.11 29.94 11.89
CA ALA A 97 -20.91 29.17 10.93
C ALA A 97 -21.50 30.05 9.81
N ALA A 98 -21.99 31.26 10.16
CA ALA A 98 -22.47 32.22 9.18
C ALA A 98 -21.34 32.73 8.26
N ALA A 99 -20.17 33.04 8.83
CA ALA A 99 -19.01 33.49 8.07
C ALA A 99 -18.45 32.39 7.14
N TYR A 100 -18.40 31.14 7.61
CA TYR A 100 -17.97 30.01 6.79
C TYR A 100 -18.99 29.66 5.69
N ARG A 101 -20.28 29.86 5.93
CA ARG A 101 -21.31 29.78 4.88
C ARG A 101 -21.16 30.90 3.84
N ALA A 102 -20.86 32.13 4.25
CA ALA A 102 -20.56 33.22 3.32
C ALA A 102 -19.31 32.91 2.48
N ALA A 103 -18.27 32.31 3.08
CA ALA A 103 -17.09 31.83 2.36
C ALA A 103 -17.45 30.76 1.32
N HIS A 104 -18.37 29.85 1.67
CA HIS A 104 -18.88 28.85 0.74
C HIS A 104 -19.62 29.47 -0.45
N GLU A 105 -20.48 30.47 -0.20
CA GLU A 105 -21.20 31.21 -1.23
C GLU A 105 -20.25 31.98 -2.16
N ASP A 106 -19.20 32.62 -1.62
CA ASP A 106 -18.15 33.27 -2.41
C ASP A 106 -17.39 32.25 -3.29
N TYR A 107 -17.05 31.09 -2.74
CA TYR A 107 -16.43 30.00 -3.51
C TYR A 107 -17.31 29.56 -4.68
N LEU A 108 -18.62 29.34 -4.43
CA LEU A 108 -19.57 28.95 -5.47
C LEU A 108 -19.71 30.04 -6.52
N ALA A 109 -19.83 31.31 -6.13
CA ALA A 109 -19.95 32.42 -7.06
C ALA A 109 -18.72 32.51 -7.99
N ARG A 110 -17.51 32.29 -7.46
CA ARG A 110 -16.27 32.27 -8.25
C ARG A 110 -16.17 31.08 -9.20
N ARG A 111 -16.55 29.88 -8.73
CA ARG A 111 -16.62 28.68 -9.58
C ARG A 111 -17.65 28.86 -10.69
N ASP A 112 -18.84 29.32 -10.35
CA ASP A 112 -19.98 29.42 -11.26
C ASP A 112 -19.82 30.56 -12.26
N ALA A 113 -18.99 31.57 -11.95
CA ALA A 113 -18.52 32.55 -12.93
C ALA A 113 -17.65 31.93 -14.04
N ILE A 114 -17.05 30.76 -13.79
CA ILE A 114 -16.36 29.97 -14.81
C ILE A 114 -17.36 29.05 -15.53
N GLU A 115 -18.02 28.19 -14.77
CA GLU A 115 -19.02 27.24 -15.24
C GLU A 115 -19.86 26.71 -14.07
N VAL A 116 -21.18 26.68 -14.24
CA VAL A 116 -22.11 26.13 -13.25
C VAL A 116 -22.08 24.59 -13.25
N LEU A 117 -21.85 23.99 -12.08
CA LEU A 117 -21.96 22.55 -11.88
C LEU A 117 -23.26 22.19 -11.14
N GLU A 118 -24.31 21.83 -11.89
CA GLU A 118 -25.59 21.38 -11.32
C GLU A 118 -25.43 20.07 -10.54
N GLY A 119 -25.98 20.02 -9.33
CA GLY A 119 -26.05 18.81 -8.51
C GLY A 119 -24.72 18.32 -7.92
N PHE A 120 -23.64 19.10 -8.03
CA PHE A 120 -22.32 18.73 -7.50
C PHE A 120 -22.00 19.44 -6.18
N PRO A 121 -21.46 18.71 -5.18
CA PRO A 121 -21.07 19.30 -3.91
C PRO A 121 -19.91 20.28 -4.10
N SER A 122 -19.82 21.28 -3.22
CA SER A 122 -18.65 22.15 -3.15
C SER A 122 -17.44 21.42 -2.58
N ALA A 123 -16.24 21.89 -2.93
CA ALA A 123 -15.01 21.31 -2.42
C ALA A 123 -14.80 21.64 -0.92
N GLY A 124 -13.93 20.88 -0.25
CA GLY A 124 -13.50 21.17 1.12
C GLY A 124 -14.50 20.88 2.24
N GLY A 125 -15.71 20.40 1.93
CA GLY A 125 -16.73 20.03 2.93
C GLY A 125 -17.66 21.17 3.38
N MET A 126 -17.52 22.34 2.77
CA MET A 126 -18.36 23.52 3.00
C MET A 126 -19.87 23.27 2.72
N PRO A 127 -20.80 23.98 3.39
CA PRO A 127 -20.58 24.95 4.48
C PRO A 127 -20.67 24.34 5.87
N ASP A 128 -21.11 23.08 6.00
CA ASP A 128 -21.51 22.53 7.30
C ASP A 128 -20.42 21.69 7.98
N ARG A 129 -19.31 21.42 7.29
CA ARG A 129 -18.16 20.73 7.87
C ARG A 129 -16.83 21.15 7.23
N VAL A 130 -15.74 20.75 7.85
CA VAL A 130 -14.39 20.84 7.26
C VAL A 130 -13.96 19.44 6.86
N LYS A 131 -13.88 19.18 5.55
CA LYS A 131 -13.40 17.90 4.99
C LYS A 131 -11.92 17.95 4.64
N CYS A 132 -11.39 19.11 4.23
CA CYS A 132 -10.01 19.28 3.78
C CYS A 132 -9.56 20.73 3.90
N LEU A 133 -8.46 20.98 4.62
CA LEU A 133 -7.85 22.30 4.80
C LEU A 133 -7.14 22.81 3.54
N HIS A 134 -6.65 21.93 2.64
CA HIS A 134 -5.97 22.37 1.41
C HIS A 134 -6.87 23.25 0.54
N VAL A 135 -8.15 22.91 0.45
CA VAL A 135 -9.13 23.69 -0.32
C VAL A 135 -9.44 25.02 0.36
N LEU A 136 -9.54 25.03 1.69
CA LEU A 136 -9.86 26.23 2.47
C LEU A 136 -8.70 27.22 2.42
N VAL A 137 -7.47 26.74 2.62
CA VAL A 137 -6.24 27.51 2.48
C VAL A 137 -6.07 28.01 1.05
N GLY A 138 -6.29 27.14 0.05
CA GLY A 138 -6.25 27.53 -1.36
C GLY A 138 -7.26 28.64 -1.68
N HIS A 139 -8.47 28.55 -1.13
CA HIS A 139 -9.48 29.58 -1.27
C HIS A 139 -9.06 30.90 -0.60
N SER A 140 -8.57 30.87 0.65
CA SER A 140 -8.07 32.07 1.35
C SER A 140 -6.94 32.77 0.60
N LEU A 141 -5.97 32.01 0.09
CA LEU A 141 -4.84 32.56 -0.68
C LEU A 141 -5.31 33.22 -1.99
N ALA A 142 -6.32 32.65 -2.65
CA ALA A 142 -6.85 33.16 -3.92
C ALA A 142 -7.84 34.33 -3.75
N ALA A 143 -8.73 34.26 -2.76
CA ALA A 143 -9.78 35.25 -2.53
C ALA A 143 -9.32 36.43 -1.67
N GLY A 144 -8.33 36.21 -0.82
CA GLY A 144 -7.74 37.20 0.07
C GLY A 144 -8.18 37.05 1.54
N PRO A 145 -7.47 37.70 2.47
CA PRO A 145 -7.76 37.62 3.90
C PRO A 145 -9.18 38.10 4.24
N GLY A 146 -9.83 37.40 5.17
CA GLY A 146 -11.17 37.69 5.67
C GLY A 146 -12.30 37.05 4.85
N VAL A 147 -12.00 36.41 3.72
CA VAL A 147 -13.03 35.75 2.89
C VAL A 147 -13.37 34.36 3.44
N ASN A 148 -12.38 33.59 3.88
CA ASN A 148 -12.58 32.25 4.42
C ASN A 148 -11.98 32.14 5.82
N PRO A 149 -12.78 32.31 6.90
CA PRO A 149 -12.25 32.42 8.26
C PRO A 149 -11.47 31.18 8.72
N LEU A 150 -11.89 29.98 8.31
CA LEU A 150 -11.21 28.74 8.66
C LEU A 150 -9.97 28.50 7.79
N GLY A 151 -9.99 28.94 6.54
CA GLY A 151 -8.79 28.94 5.69
C GLY A 151 -7.72 29.91 6.21
N ASP A 152 -8.14 31.08 6.70
CA ASP A 152 -7.26 32.10 7.28
C ASP A 152 -6.67 31.63 8.62
N GLU A 153 -7.49 30.99 9.45
CA GLU A 153 -7.04 30.37 10.70
C GLU A 153 -6.00 29.27 10.44
N ALA A 154 -6.27 28.38 9.48
CA ALA A 154 -5.31 27.35 9.08
C ALA A 154 -4.02 27.96 8.52
N LEU A 155 -4.11 28.99 7.67
CA LEU A 155 -2.95 29.73 7.14
C LEU A 155 -2.07 30.32 8.26
N ALA A 156 -2.67 30.84 9.33
CA ALA A 156 -1.95 31.41 10.47
C ALA A 156 -1.21 30.35 11.30
N MET A 157 -1.64 29.09 11.25
CA MET A 157 -0.99 27.96 11.92
C MET A 157 0.18 27.38 11.13
N LEU A 158 0.28 27.69 9.83
CA LEU A 158 1.32 27.14 8.98
C LEU A 158 2.69 27.81 9.23
N PRO A 159 3.80 27.06 9.16
CA PRO A 159 5.13 27.64 9.14
C PRO A 159 5.34 28.47 7.87
N GLU A 160 6.36 29.33 7.83
CA GLU A 160 6.80 29.99 6.59
C GLU A 160 7.36 28.94 5.61
N TRP A 161 6.50 28.21 4.90
CA TRP A 161 6.88 27.07 4.03
C TRP A 161 7.81 27.45 2.87
N TRP A 162 7.89 28.75 2.57
CA TRP A 162 8.78 29.35 1.59
C TRP A 162 10.16 29.74 2.11
N ALA A 163 10.38 29.73 3.42
CA ALA A 163 11.61 30.23 4.03
C ALA A 163 12.88 29.50 3.55
N LYS A 164 12.74 28.23 3.11
CA LYS A 164 13.82 27.42 2.54
C LYS A 164 14.04 27.62 1.02
N GLY A 165 13.51 28.70 0.44
CA GLY A 165 13.64 29.01 -0.99
C GLY A 165 12.58 28.31 -1.86
N ALA A 166 12.78 28.28 -3.18
CA ALA A 166 11.84 27.68 -4.13
C ALA A 166 11.55 26.21 -3.80
N CYS A 167 10.28 25.79 -3.96
CA CYS A 167 9.86 24.40 -3.75
C CYS A 167 10.23 23.47 -4.91
N VAL A 168 10.53 24.04 -6.08
CA VAL A 168 10.88 23.36 -7.33
C VAL A 168 11.94 24.16 -8.09
N GLN A 169 12.64 23.51 -9.02
CA GLN A 169 13.72 24.14 -9.79
C GLN A 169 13.14 25.07 -10.87
N PRO A 170 13.62 26.33 -10.98
CA PRO A 170 13.24 27.18 -12.10
C PRO A 170 13.72 26.60 -13.44
N LEU A 171 12.93 26.74 -14.50
CA LEU A 171 13.42 26.51 -15.86
C LEU A 171 14.63 27.41 -16.13
N ALA A 172 15.77 26.81 -16.51
CA ALA A 172 16.87 27.57 -17.08
C ALA A 172 16.38 28.24 -18.38
N ALA A 173 16.75 29.50 -18.60
CA ALA A 173 16.49 30.15 -19.88
C ALA A 173 17.17 29.33 -21.00
N PRO A 174 16.50 29.08 -22.14
CA PRO A 174 17.12 28.33 -23.23
C PRO A 174 18.35 29.07 -23.74
N ASP A 175 19.46 28.35 -23.85
CA ASP A 175 20.69 28.85 -24.47
C ASP A 175 20.43 29.00 -25.99
N PRO A 176 20.66 30.17 -26.61
CA PRO A 176 20.36 30.41 -28.02
C PRO A 176 21.20 29.58 -29.01
N ALA A 177 21.94 28.57 -28.56
CA ALA A 177 22.82 27.74 -29.37
C ALA A 177 22.27 26.33 -29.72
N ASP A 178 21.16 25.89 -29.13
CA ASP A 178 20.64 24.52 -29.32
C ASP A 178 19.49 24.41 -30.34
N GLU A 179 19.60 25.10 -31.48
CA GLU A 179 18.86 24.69 -32.68
C GLU A 179 19.76 23.82 -33.56
N VAL A 180 19.26 22.62 -33.85
CA VAL A 180 19.75 21.58 -34.77
C VAL A 180 20.62 20.47 -34.14
N SER A 181 19.97 19.51 -33.47
CA SER A 181 20.35 18.08 -33.59
C SER A 181 19.20 17.13 -33.24
N ASP A 182 18.78 16.34 -34.24
CA ASP A 182 18.21 14.98 -34.28
C ASP A 182 17.39 14.41 -33.08
N PRO A 183 16.16 13.87 -33.26
CA PRO A 183 15.26 13.47 -32.15
C PRO A 183 15.60 12.14 -31.43
N THR A 184 16.79 11.57 -31.57
CA THR A 184 17.11 10.22 -31.05
C THR A 184 17.99 10.16 -29.81
N THR A 185 18.23 11.26 -29.07
CA THR A 185 19.01 11.17 -27.83
C THR A 185 18.60 12.21 -26.80
N ILE A 186 17.59 11.88 -25.97
CA ILE A 186 17.48 12.42 -24.61
C ILE A 186 17.36 11.22 -23.66
N ARG A 187 18.45 10.49 -23.56
CA ARG A 187 18.80 9.68 -22.39
C ARG A 187 20.05 10.31 -21.81
N SER A 188 20.13 10.35 -20.48
CA SER A 188 21.24 10.87 -19.68
C SER A 188 21.22 12.39 -19.48
N THR A 189 20.66 12.83 -18.35
CA THR A 189 21.42 13.50 -17.27
C THR A 189 20.48 13.86 -16.12
N PHE A 190 20.06 12.90 -15.28
CA PHE A 190 19.56 13.15 -13.90
C PHE A 190 19.64 11.91 -12.97
N PHE A 191 20.27 10.82 -13.40
CA PHE A 191 20.60 9.66 -12.56
C PHE A 191 22.12 9.52 -12.51
N SER A 192 22.81 10.36 -11.72
CA SER A 192 24.28 10.25 -11.57
C SER A 192 24.71 9.30 -10.46
N ASP A 193 23.79 8.84 -9.59
CA ASP A 193 24.14 8.06 -8.41
C ASP A 193 23.36 6.73 -8.27
N VAL A 194 22.60 6.32 -9.30
CA VAL A 194 21.97 4.97 -9.31
C VAL A 194 22.91 4.02 -10.07
N PRO A 195 23.36 2.90 -9.47
CA PRO A 195 24.18 1.91 -10.15
C PRO A 195 23.48 1.46 -11.45
N LEU A 196 24.24 1.39 -12.55
CA LEU A 196 23.73 0.82 -13.80
C LEU A 196 23.29 -0.62 -13.53
N LEU A 197 22.03 -0.93 -13.86
CA LEU A 197 21.48 -2.29 -13.76
C LEU A 197 22.27 -3.23 -14.69
N GLU A 198 22.52 -4.46 -14.22
CA GLU A 198 23.08 -5.52 -15.05
C GLU A 198 22.15 -5.86 -16.22
N ASP A 199 22.72 -6.23 -17.37
CA ASP A 199 21.94 -6.61 -18.55
C ASP A 199 20.92 -7.73 -18.22
N GLY A 200 19.66 -7.49 -18.59
CA GLY A 200 18.56 -8.43 -18.35
C GLY A 200 17.75 -8.18 -17.07
N PHE A 201 18.21 -7.32 -16.17
CA PHE A 201 17.45 -6.92 -14.98
C PHE A 201 16.56 -5.69 -15.26
N SER A 202 15.34 -5.73 -14.71
CA SER A 202 14.42 -4.59 -14.63
C SER A 202 14.19 -4.24 -13.16
N ARG A 203 14.36 -2.97 -12.80
CA ARG A 203 13.98 -2.50 -11.47
C ARG A 203 12.48 -2.25 -11.42
N VAL A 204 11.80 -2.96 -10.52
CA VAL A 204 10.35 -2.92 -10.38
C VAL A 204 9.96 -2.58 -8.94
N ALA A 205 8.76 -2.02 -8.78
CA ALA A 205 8.09 -1.89 -7.51
C ALA A 205 6.76 -2.62 -7.54
N ALA A 206 6.61 -3.61 -6.67
CA ALA A 206 5.38 -4.33 -6.44
C ALA A 206 4.72 -3.81 -5.17
N VAL A 207 3.42 -3.48 -5.26
CA VAL A 207 2.61 -3.10 -4.10
C VAL A 207 1.43 -4.06 -4.00
N ASP A 208 1.32 -4.74 -2.86
CA ASP A 208 0.16 -5.58 -2.51
C ASP A 208 -0.65 -4.88 -1.41
N CYS A 209 -1.92 -4.60 -1.69
CA CYS A 209 -2.84 -3.97 -0.76
C CYS A 209 -3.97 -4.95 -0.39
N GLY A 210 -3.75 -5.64 0.73
CA GLY A 210 -4.74 -6.54 1.31
C GLY A 210 -5.68 -5.85 2.30
N THR A 211 -6.54 -6.66 2.90
CA THR A 211 -7.55 -6.23 3.88
C THR A 211 -6.94 -5.65 5.15
N ASN A 212 -5.79 -6.18 5.60
CA ASN A 212 -5.16 -5.79 6.86
C ASN A 212 -3.91 -4.94 6.68
N SER A 213 -3.09 -5.24 5.68
CA SER A 213 -1.79 -4.61 5.45
C SER A 213 -1.63 -4.21 3.99
N ILE A 214 -0.81 -3.19 3.77
CA ILE A 214 -0.22 -2.88 2.48
C ILE A 214 1.27 -3.21 2.56
N ARG A 215 1.84 -3.73 1.47
CA ARG A 215 3.24 -4.16 1.38
C ARG A 215 3.89 -3.56 0.13
N LEU A 216 5.19 -3.30 0.21
CA LEU A 216 6.03 -2.84 -0.90
C LEU A 216 7.22 -3.77 -1.05
N LEU A 217 7.54 -4.12 -2.29
CA LEU A 217 8.83 -4.70 -2.68
C LEU A 217 9.41 -3.88 -3.82
N VAL A 218 10.59 -3.32 -3.62
CA VAL A 218 11.43 -2.81 -4.71
C VAL A 218 12.54 -3.81 -4.95
N ALA A 219 12.65 -4.29 -6.19
CA ALA A 219 13.60 -5.35 -6.54
C ALA A 219 14.12 -5.19 -7.96
N ASP A 220 15.34 -5.70 -8.19
CA ASP A 220 15.87 -5.93 -9.52
C ASP A 220 15.50 -7.36 -9.95
N VAL A 221 14.74 -7.48 -11.04
CA VAL A 221 14.20 -8.75 -11.51
C VAL A 221 14.75 -9.08 -12.88
N ASN A 222 15.34 -10.28 -13.03
CA ASN A 222 15.69 -10.84 -14.32
C ASN A 222 14.56 -11.75 -14.81
N ALA A 223 13.78 -11.25 -15.77
CA ALA A 223 12.61 -11.98 -16.28
C ALA A 223 12.96 -13.29 -17.01
N ALA A 224 14.20 -13.43 -17.51
CA ALA A 224 14.64 -14.61 -18.24
C ALA A 224 15.08 -15.75 -17.32
N THR A 225 15.79 -15.43 -16.24
CA THR A 225 16.27 -16.42 -15.27
C THR A 225 15.29 -16.65 -14.11
N GLY A 226 14.40 -15.70 -13.86
CA GLY A 226 13.56 -15.69 -12.67
C GLY A 226 14.28 -15.21 -11.41
N GLU A 227 15.52 -14.71 -11.52
CA GLU A 227 16.26 -14.18 -10.38
C GLU A 227 15.66 -12.86 -9.89
N LEU A 228 15.41 -12.75 -8.59
CA LEU A 228 14.93 -11.55 -7.92
C LEU A 228 15.95 -11.08 -6.87
N ARG A 229 16.36 -9.82 -6.94
CA ARG A 229 17.25 -9.18 -5.96
C ARG A 229 16.51 -8.09 -5.22
N GLU A 230 16.20 -8.33 -3.96
CA GLU A 230 15.50 -7.39 -3.10
C GLU A 230 16.34 -6.15 -2.77
N LEU A 231 15.75 -4.96 -2.90
CA LEU A 231 16.39 -3.67 -2.58
C LEU A 231 15.74 -2.97 -1.38
N ASP A 232 14.44 -3.18 -1.18
CA ASP A 232 13.65 -2.69 -0.04
C ASP A 232 12.33 -3.49 0.02
N ARG A 233 12.03 -4.10 1.16
CA ARG A 233 10.71 -4.71 1.45
C ARG A 233 10.11 -4.05 2.68
N ARG A 234 8.86 -3.60 2.56
CA ARG A 234 8.10 -2.96 3.66
C ARG A 234 6.72 -3.57 3.82
N MET A 235 6.20 -3.48 5.04
CA MET A 235 4.83 -3.82 5.37
C MET A 235 4.28 -2.81 6.38
N THR A 236 3.10 -2.27 6.08
CA THR A 236 2.39 -1.33 6.94
C THR A 236 0.99 -1.84 7.23
N ILE A 237 0.60 -1.88 8.51
CA ILE A 237 -0.75 -2.27 8.92
C ILE A 237 -1.69 -1.08 8.73
N VAL A 238 -2.60 -1.18 7.75
CA VAL A 238 -3.54 -0.09 7.39
C VAL A 238 -5.00 -0.46 7.69
N ARG A 239 -5.31 -1.75 7.83
CA ARG A 239 -6.66 -2.27 8.08
C ARG A 239 -7.69 -1.69 7.11
N LEU A 240 -7.39 -1.73 5.81
CA LEU A 240 -8.24 -1.19 4.76
C LEU A 240 -9.67 -1.77 4.80
N GLY A 241 -9.79 -3.08 5.08
CA GLY A 241 -11.07 -3.78 5.17
C GLY A 241 -11.84 -3.57 6.47
N GLN A 242 -11.39 -2.67 7.36
CA GLN A 242 -12.08 -2.41 8.62
C GLN A 242 -13.54 -1.98 8.36
N GLY A 243 -14.48 -2.80 8.81
CA GLY A 243 -15.92 -2.51 8.73
C GLY A 243 -16.58 -2.84 7.39
N VAL A 244 -15.82 -3.22 6.35
CA VAL A 244 -16.32 -3.46 4.99
C VAL A 244 -17.40 -4.56 4.97
N ASP A 245 -17.19 -5.69 5.65
CA ASP A 245 -18.19 -6.77 5.72
C ASP A 245 -19.56 -6.30 6.24
N LYS A 246 -19.57 -5.28 7.10
CA LYS A 246 -20.79 -4.75 7.72
C LYS A 246 -21.37 -3.58 6.94
N THR A 247 -20.52 -2.71 6.39
CA THR A 247 -20.95 -1.44 5.77
C THR A 247 -21.01 -1.49 4.25
N GLY A 248 -20.32 -2.44 3.63
CA GLY A 248 -20.08 -2.47 2.18
C GLY A 248 -19.23 -1.30 1.67
N MET A 249 -18.49 -0.61 2.56
CA MET A 249 -17.73 0.61 2.25
C MET A 249 -16.40 0.67 2.98
N LEU A 250 -15.36 1.17 2.31
CA LEU A 250 -14.08 1.53 2.91
C LEU A 250 -14.25 2.73 3.84
N ALA A 251 -13.83 2.58 5.09
CA ALA A 251 -13.90 3.65 6.07
C ALA A 251 -12.93 4.80 5.70
N PRO A 252 -13.34 6.08 5.82
CA PRO A 252 -12.48 7.22 5.50
C PRO A 252 -11.12 7.20 6.22
N GLU A 253 -11.10 6.79 7.49
CA GLU A 253 -9.87 6.66 8.27
C GLU A 253 -8.98 5.50 7.80
N ALA A 254 -9.55 4.45 7.21
CA ALA A 254 -8.80 3.33 6.65
C ALA A 254 -8.16 3.70 5.31
N LEU A 255 -8.88 4.48 4.50
CA LEU A 255 -8.36 5.11 3.29
C LEU A 255 -7.17 6.03 3.62
N GLU A 256 -7.30 6.91 4.61
CA GLU A 256 -6.23 7.85 4.95
C GLU A 256 -4.96 7.13 5.44
N ARG A 257 -5.07 6.10 6.28
CA ARG A 257 -3.91 5.27 6.66
C ARG A 257 -3.25 4.62 5.46
N THR A 258 -4.06 4.14 4.51
CA THR A 258 -3.55 3.51 3.29
C THR A 258 -2.85 4.51 2.39
N PHE A 259 -3.39 5.71 2.25
CA PHE A 259 -2.78 6.81 1.50
C PHE A 259 -1.50 7.33 2.15
N ALA A 260 -1.43 7.38 3.48
CA ALA A 260 -0.20 7.70 4.21
C ALA A 260 0.90 6.69 3.88
N ALA A 261 0.60 5.39 3.94
CA ALA A 261 1.56 4.35 3.54
C ALA A 261 1.95 4.45 2.06
N CYS A 262 1.01 4.76 1.15
CA CYS A 262 1.32 4.98 -0.26
C CYS A 262 2.29 6.15 -0.47
N ARG A 263 2.16 7.24 0.29
CA ARG A 263 3.09 8.39 0.21
C ARG A 263 4.49 8.00 0.65
N GLU A 264 4.62 7.24 1.73
CA GLU A 264 5.90 6.69 2.16
C GLU A 264 6.50 5.77 1.08
N TYR A 265 5.69 4.89 0.49
CA TYR A 265 6.14 3.98 -0.57
C TYR A 265 6.55 4.73 -1.84
N ALA A 266 5.88 5.84 -2.19
CA ALA A 266 6.26 6.70 -3.30
C ALA A 266 7.69 7.26 -3.13
N GLU A 267 8.05 7.64 -1.90
CA GLU A 267 9.40 8.12 -1.61
C GLU A 267 10.45 7.03 -1.83
N VAL A 268 10.18 5.80 -1.36
CA VAL A 268 11.07 4.64 -1.50
C VAL A 268 11.23 4.24 -2.97
N ILE A 269 10.13 4.13 -3.70
CA ILE A 269 10.12 3.78 -5.13
C ILE A 269 11.00 4.76 -5.91
N ARG A 270 10.85 6.06 -5.63
CA ARG A 270 11.66 7.12 -6.24
C ARG A 270 13.12 7.05 -5.82
N GLU A 271 13.41 6.87 -4.53
CA GLU A 271 14.78 6.77 -4.00
C GLU A 271 15.54 5.61 -4.64
N LYS A 272 14.87 4.46 -4.80
CA LYS A 272 15.45 3.25 -5.40
C LYS A 272 15.46 3.31 -6.93
N GLY A 273 14.73 4.22 -7.56
CA GLY A 273 14.68 4.39 -9.01
C GLY A 273 13.91 3.28 -9.73
N ALA A 274 12.79 2.83 -9.18
CA ALA A 274 11.93 1.84 -9.82
C ALA A 274 10.96 2.51 -10.79
N ASP A 275 11.19 2.32 -12.09
CA ASP A 275 10.39 2.94 -13.16
C ASP A 275 9.12 2.14 -13.50
N LYS A 276 9.09 0.84 -13.16
CA LYS A 276 7.92 -0.02 -13.38
C LYS A 276 7.24 -0.31 -12.04
N VAL A 277 6.09 0.29 -11.81
CA VAL A 277 5.32 0.11 -10.58
C VAL A 277 4.02 -0.62 -10.90
N ARG A 278 3.70 -1.66 -10.14
CA ARG A 278 2.40 -2.34 -10.18
C ARG A 278 1.79 -2.36 -8.80
N PHE A 279 0.56 -1.86 -8.71
CA PHE A 279 -0.22 -1.86 -7.49
C PHE A 279 -1.37 -2.85 -7.66
N VAL A 280 -1.46 -3.82 -6.77
CA VAL A 280 -2.53 -4.80 -6.69
C VAL A 280 -3.34 -4.57 -5.42
N ALA A 281 -4.67 -4.62 -5.53
CA ALA A 281 -5.58 -4.58 -4.40
C ALA A 281 -6.48 -5.82 -4.39
N THR A 282 -6.72 -6.39 -3.22
CA THR A 282 -7.45 -7.66 -3.08
C THR A 282 -8.87 -7.47 -2.50
N SER A 283 -9.31 -8.38 -1.63
CA SER A 283 -10.71 -8.55 -1.19
C SER A 283 -11.38 -7.27 -0.69
N ALA A 284 -10.74 -6.52 0.22
CA ALA A 284 -11.34 -5.30 0.77
C ALA A 284 -11.76 -4.27 -0.30
N SER A 285 -10.97 -4.11 -1.36
CA SER A 285 -11.29 -3.18 -2.46
C SER A 285 -12.28 -3.75 -3.46
N ARG A 286 -12.37 -5.08 -3.61
CA ARG A 286 -13.41 -5.75 -4.41
C ARG A 286 -14.79 -5.55 -3.81
N ASP A 287 -14.91 -5.68 -2.49
CA ASP A 287 -16.18 -5.76 -1.77
C ASP A 287 -16.79 -4.37 -1.47
N ALA A 288 -15.99 -3.31 -1.60
CA ALA A 288 -16.41 -1.96 -1.27
C ALA A 288 -17.09 -1.20 -2.42
N SER A 289 -18.28 -0.66 -2.15
CA SER A 289 -19.04 0.16 -3.10
C SER A 289 -18.39 1.51 -3.43
N ASN A 290 -17.53 2.05 -2.55
CA ASN A 290 -16.78 3.29 -2.74
C ASN A 290 -15.31 3.06 -3.15
N ARG A 291 -14.99 1.94 -3.82
CA ARG A 291 -13.63 1.62 -4.28
C ARG A 291 -13.00 2.71 -5.17
N GLU A 292 -13.80 3.50 -5.88
CA GLU A 292 -13.31 4.59 -6.73
C GLU A 292 -12.59 5.69 -5.94
N ASP A 293 -12.94 5.89 -4.66
CA ASP A 293 -12.24 6.83 -3.77
C ASP A 293 -10.82 6.31 -3.48
N PHE A 294 -10.68 5.00 -3.27
CA PHE A 294 -9.41 4.32 -3.10
C PHE A 294 -8.56 4.39 -4.38
N VAL A 295 -9.14 4.00 -5.52
CA VAL A 295 -8.47 4.00 -6.83
C VAL A 295 -7.91 5.38 -7.14
N ARG A 296 -8.72 6.43 -6.97
CA ARG A 296 -8.32 7.81 -7.23
C ARG A 296 -7.20 8.27 -6.29
N GLY A 297 -7.30 7.96 -5.00
CA GLY A 297 -6.28 8.36 -4.03
C GLY A 297 -4.93 7.69 -4.29
N VAL A 298 -4.92 6.39 -4.64
CA VAL A 298 -3.68 5.69 -5.03
C VAL A 298 -3.10 6.29 -6.30
N LEU A 299 -3.92 6.52 -7.34
CA LEU A 299 -3.48 7.13 -8.60
C LEU A 299 -2.90 8.54 -8.39
N ASP A 300 -3.51 9.35 -7.51
CA ASP A 300 -3.02 10.69 -7.19
C ASP A 300 -1.67 10.68 -6.45
N ILE A 301 -1.35 9.62 -5.72
CA ILE A 301 -0.13 9.51 -4.89
C ILE A 301 1.02 8.81 -5.63
N LEU A 302 0.74 7.64 -6.22
CA LEU A 302 1.75 6.79 -6.85
C LEU A 302 1.81 6.94 -8.37
N GLY A 303 0.85 7.64 -8.98
CA GLY A 303 0.77 7.77 -10.43
C GLY A 303 0.37 6.49 -11.15
N VAL A 304 0.01 5.43 -10.42
CA VAL A 304 -0.45 4.14 -10.96
C VAL A 304 -1.86 3.83 -10.50
N GLU A 305 -2.66 3.28 -11.41
CA GLU A 305 -4.01 2.82 -11.10
C GLU A 305 -3.92 1.46 -10.40
N PRO A 306 -4.50 1.30 -9.19
CA PRO A 306 -4.50 0.02 -8.50
C PRO A 306 -5.38 -1.00 -9.23
N GLU A 307 -4.79 -2.16 -9.54
CA GLU A 307 -5.49 -3.29 -10.13
C GLU A 307 -6.25 -4.05 -9.03
N VAL A 308 -7.57 -3.94 -9.03
CA VAL A 308 -8.43 -4.77 -8.18
C VAL A 308 -8.58 -6.14 -8.83
N ILE A 309 -7.73 -7.08 -8.41
CA ILE A 309 -7.66 -8.42 -9.01
C ILE A 309 -8.73 -9.35 -8.44
N THR A 310 -9.07 -10.41 -9.16
CA THR A 310 -9.90 -11.52 -8.68
C THR A 310 -9.13 -12.43 -7.73
N GLY A 311 -9.84 -13.33 -7.03
CA GLY A 311 -9.19 -14.34 -6.19
C GLY A 311 -8.34 -15.34 -6.98
N ASP A 312 -8.72 -15.65 -8.23
CA ASP A 312 -7.95 -16.54 -9.10
C ASP A 312 -6.65 -15.87 -9.57
N GLU A 313 -6.69 -14.58 -9.92
CA GLU A 313 -5.48 -13.81 -10.24
C GLU A 313 -4.56 -13.66 -9.02
N GLU A 314 -5.13 -13.52 -7.81
CA GLU A 314 -4.39 -13.48 -6.55
C GLU A 314 -3.65 -14.80 -6.32
N ALA A 315 -4.33 -15.93 -6.55
CA ALA A 315 -3.73 -17.25 -6.46
C ALA A 315 -2.61 -17.48 -7.51
N GLU A 316 -2.79 -17.00 -8.75
CA GLU A 316 -1.78 -17.09 -9.80
C GLU A 316 -0.51 -16.30 -9.46
N LEU A 317 -0.68 -15.07 -8.92
CA LEU A 317 0.45 -14.25 -8.50
C LEU A 317 1.18 -14.89 -7.30
N SER A 318 0.46 -15.33 -6.27
CA SER A 318 1.05 -16.04 -5.13
C SER A 318 1.81 -17.30 -5.55
N PHE A 319 1.20 -18.12 -6.42
CA PHE A 319 1.84 -19.33 -6.95
C PHE A 319 3.10 -18.98 -7.75
N THR A 320 3.02 -17.98 -8.62
CA THR A 320 4.17 -17.51 -9.40
C THR A 320 5.30 -17.05 -8.48
N GLY A 321 5.01 -16.20 -7.49
CA GLY A 321 6.03 -15.72 -6.55
C GLY A 321 6.72 -16.84 -5.78
N ALA A 322 5.94 -17.84 -5.34
CA ALA A 322 6.45 -18.99 -4.61
C ALA A 322 7.27 -19.99 -5.44
N THR A 323 7.05 -20.04 -6.76
CA THR A 323 7.57 -21.13 -7.61
C THR A 323 8.46 -20.68 -8.76
N LYS A 324 8.51 -19.37 -9.07
CA LYS A 324 9.25 -18.89 -10.25
C LYS A 324 10.73 -19.29 -10.21
N GLU A 325 11.37 -19.11 -9.06
CA GLU A 325 12.78 -19.47 -8.85
C GLU A 325 13.02 -20.99 -8.77
N LEU A 326 11.94 -21.78 -8.63
CA LEU A 326 12.01 -23.24 -8.72
C LEU A 326 11.96 -23.73 -10.17
N THR A 327 11.67 -22.85 -11.14
CA THR A 327 11.59 -23.22 -12.55
C THR A 327 12.95 -23.70 -13.06
N GLY A 328 13.00 -24.90 -13.63
CA GLY A 328 14.25 -25.50 -14.14
C GLY A 328 15.11 -26.20 -13.09
N ARG A 329 14.64 -26.30 -11.84
CA ARG A 329 15.23 -27.17 -10.81
C ARG A 329 14.83 -28.63 -11.07
N ASP A 330 15.78 -29.43 -11.57
CA ASP A 330 15.55 -30.85 -11.83
C ASP A 330 15.40 -31.70 -10.55
N ASP A 331 15.76 -31.16 -9.38
CA ASP A 331 15.66 -31.82 -8.07
C ASP A 331 14.26 -31.75 -7.44
N LEU A 332 13.33 -30.96 -8.01
CA LEU A 332 11.98 -30.76 -7.48
C LEU A 332 10.92 -31.19 -8.49
N ALA A 333 10.12 -32.19 -8.12
CA ALA A 333 9.10 -32.75 -8.99
C ALA A 333 7.84 -31.87 -9.02
N LYS A 334 7.38 -31.53 -10.23
CA LYS A 334 6.05 -30.95 -10.48
C LYS A 334 4.95 -32.03 -10.42
N PRO A 335 3.68 -31.66 -10.17
CA PRO A 335 3.21 -30.31 -9.84
C PRO A 335 3.59 -29.89 -8.42
N TYR A 336 3.70 -28.59 -8.20
CA TYR A 336 3.91 -27.98 -6.89
C TYR A 336 2.56 -27.82 -6.19
N LEU A 337 2.51 -28.14 -4.89
CA LEU A 337 1.45 -27.68 -3.99
C LEU A 337 2.03 -26.57 -3.12
N VAL A 338 1.60 -25.34 -3.38
CA VAL A 338 1.94 -24.15 -2.61
C VAL A 338 0.93 -24.03 -1.47
N VAL A 339 1.42 -23.92 -0.24
CA VAL A 339 0.61 -23.66 0.96
C VAL A 339 1.08 -22.40 1.68
N ASP A 340 0.21 -21.41 1.79
CA ASP A 340 0.45 -20.20 2.59
C ASP A 340 -0.27 -20.33 3.93
N ILE A 341 0.49 -20.51 5.02
CA ILE A 341 -0.07 -20.66 6.37
C ILE A 341 -0.15 -19.29 7.04
N GLY A 342 -1.25 -18.60 6.79
CA GLY A 342 -1.58 -17.33 7.39
C GLY A 342 -1.99 -17.40 8.87
N GLY A 343 -2.35 -16.24 9.43
CA GLY A 343 -2.89 -16.16 10.79
C GLY A 343 -4.32 -16.68 10.89
N GLY A 344 -5.15 -16.32 9.91
CA GLY A 344 -6.60 -16.59 9.91
C GLY A 344 -7.06 -17.59 8.84
N SER A 345 -6.28 -17.82 7.79
CA SER A 345 -6.60 -18.74 6.70
C SER A 345 -5.34 -19.43 6.22
N THR A 346 -5.53 -20.50 5.45
CA THR A 346 -4.46 -21.19 4.72
C THR A 346 -4.92 -21.37 3.29
N GLU A 347 -4.10 -20.90 2.36
CA GLU A 347 -4.32 -21.01 0.93
C GLU A 347 -3.60 -22.24 0.38
N PHE A 348 -4.29 -23.03 -0.45
CA PHE A 348 -3.77 -24.19 -1.15
C PHE A 348 -3.82 -23.93 -2.65
N VAL A 349 -2.69 -23.98 -3.33
CA VAL A 349 -2.61 -23.77 -4.77
C VAL A 349 -1.77 -24.88 -5.40
N VAL A 350 -2.36 -25.67 -6.30
CA VAL A 350 -1.62 -26.70 -7.05
C VAL A 350 -1.42 -26.26 -8.49
N GLY A 351 -0.21 -26.45 -9.01
CA GLY A 351 0.16 -26.01 -10.35
C GLY A 351 1.47 -26.59 -10.83
N ASP A 352 1.78 -26.37 -12.10
CA ASP A 352 3.08 -26.66 -12.69
C ASP A 352 3.82 -25.36 -13.04
N ASP A 353 3.59 -24.85 -14.24
CA ASP A 353 3.96 -23.51 -14.69
C ASP A 353 2.77 -22.54 -14.59
N GLN A 354 1.56 -23.07 -14.38
CA GLN A 354 0.32 -22.32 -14.18
C GLN A 354 -0.50 -22.94 -13.04
N VAL A 355 -1.38 -22.15 -12.42
CA VAL A 355 -2.32 -22.67 -11.42
C VAL A 355 -3.33 -23.60 -12.09
N ARG A 356 -3.47 -24.81 -11.52
CA ARG A 356 -4.49 -25.79 -11.93
C ARG A 356 -5.74 -25.70 -11.06
N ALA A 357 -5.56 -25.49 -9.75
CA ALA A 357 -6.63 -25.29 -8.80
C ALA A 357 -6.13 -24.55 -7.56
N ALA A 358 -6.99 -23.71 -6.99
CA ALA A 358 -6.72 -22.97 -5.77
C ALA A 358 -7.91 -23.03 -4.81
N ARG A 359 -7.64 -23.00 -3.50
CA ARG A 359 -8.66 -22.87 -2.46
C ARG A 359 -8.08 -22.32 -1.15
N SER A 360 -8.75 -21.33 -0.57
CA SER A 360 -8.51 -20.88 0.81
C SER A 360 -9.46 -21.60 1.78
N VAL A 361 -8.97 -21.90 2.98
CA VAL A 361 -9.76 -22.48 4.08
C VAL A 361 -9.45 -21.78 5.41
N ASP A 362 -10.42 -21.74 6.32
CA ASP A 362 -10.37 -21.01 7.60
C ASP A 362 -9.55 -21.73 8.70
N ILE A 363 -8.30 -22.07 8.40
CA ILE A 363 -7.32 -22.57 9.36
C ILE A 363 -6.05 -21.74 9.30
N GLY A 364 -5.47 -21.38 10.44
CA GLY A 364 -4.28 -20.54 10.50
C GLY A 364 -3.76 -20.43 11.94
N CYS A 365 -2.52 -19.97 12.10
CA CYS A 365 -1.84 -20.06 13.39
C CYS A 365 -2.55 -19.27 14.51
N VAL A 366 -3.08 -18.08 14.22
CA VAL A 366 -3.81 -17.24 15.17
C VAL A 366 -5.19 -17.84 15.44
N ARG A 367 -5.94 -18.19 14.40
CA ARG A 367 -7.31 -18.71 14.53
C ARG A 367 -7.34 -20.00 15.34
N MET A 368 -6.43 -20.93 15.08
CA MET A 368 -6.37 -22.20 15.82
C MET A 368 -6.02 -21.96 17.30
N THR A 369 -5.07 -21.06 17.58
CA THR A 369 -4.76 -20.65 18.95
C THR A 369 -5.96 -20.02 19.64
N GLU A 370 -6.60 -19.01 19.02
CA GLU A 370 -7.74 -18.31 19.63
C GLU A 370 -8.94 -19.24 19.85
N ARG A 371 -9.26 -20.10 18.88
CA ARG A 371 -10.44 -20.98 18.93
C ARG A 371 -10.31 -22.06 20.01
N HIS A 372 -9.12 -22.65 20.15
CA HIS A 372 -8.92 -23.85 20.98
C HIS A 372 -8.15 -23.60 22.27
N LEU A 373 -7.24 -22.61 22.30
CA LEU A 373 -6.33 -22.37 23.41
C LEU A 373 -6.78 -21.19 24.27
N VAL A 374 -7.59 -20.26 23.74
CA VAL A 374 -8.07 -19.10 24.50
C VAL A 374 -9.41 -19.38 25.18
N ARG A 375 -9.45 -19.12 26.48
CA ARG A 375 -10.67 -19.10 27.31
C ARG A 375 -10.62 -17.89 28.23
N ASP A 376 -11.71 -17.12 28.27
CA ASP A 376 -11.83 -15.90 29.08
C ASP A 376 -10.66 -14.91 28.92
N GLY A 377 -10.16 -14.77 27.69
CA GLY A 377 -9.03 -13.89 27.34
C GLY A 377 -7.66 -14.38 27.79
N LYS A 378 -7.54 -15.61 28.29
CA LYS A 378 -6.27 -16.24 28.67
C LYS A 378 -5.94 -17.39 27.72
N VAL A 379 -4.71 -17.40 27.22
CA VAL A 379 -4.15 -18.50 26.43
C VAL A 379 -3.75 -19.64 27.38
N THR A 380 -4.15 -20.86 27.06
CA THR A 380 -3.65 -22.07 27.72
C THR A 380 -2.25 -22.38 27.20
N ASP A 381 -1.27 -22.41 28.08
CA ASP A 381 0.14 -22.55 27.71
C ASP A 381 0.91 -23.40 28.75
N PRO A 382 1.43 -24.58 28.36
CA PRO A 382 1.25 -25.24 27.06
C PRO A 382 -0.19 -25.76 26.86
N PRO A 383 -0.63 -25.98 25.60
CA PRO A 383 -1.90 -26.64 25.27
C PRO A 383 -2.08 -28.01 25.93
N THR A 384 -3.30 -28.35 26.36
CA THR A 384 -3.59 -29.73 26.81
C THR A 384 -3.73 -30.70 25.62
N PRO A 385 -3.54 -32.01 25.83
CA PRO A 385 -3.74 -33.01 24.78
C PRO A 385 -5.13 -32.95 24.12
N GLU A 386 -6.17 -32.68 24.90
CA GLU A 386 -7.55 -32.53 24.41
C GLU A 386 -7.72 -31.31 23.51
N GLN A 387 -7.06 -30.19 23.85
CA GLN A 387 -7.06 -28.99 23.01
C GLN A 387 -6.30 -29.23 21.69
N VAL A 388 -5.17 -29.94 21.74
CA VAL A 388 -4.42 -30.33 20.54
C VAL A 388 -5.24 -31.26 19.65
N ALA A 389 -5.93 -32.25 20.23
CA ALA A 389 -6.84 -33.12 19.50
C ALA A 389 -8.00 -32.35 18.86
N ALA A 390 -8.59 -31.38 19.57
CA ALA A 390 -9.64 -30.53 19.04
C ALA A 390 -9.17 -29.64 17.88
N MET A 391 -7.96 -29.07 17.96
CA MET A 391 -7.34 -28.35 16.83
C MET A 391 -7.17 -29.28 15.62
N ARG A 392 -6.67 -30.50 15.83
CA ARG A 392 -6.50 -31.46 14.73
C ARG A 392 -7.81 -31.80 14.03
N VAL A 393 -8.92 -31.97 14.77
CA VAL A 393 -10.24 -32.21 14.16
C VAL A 393 -10.64 -31.06 13.23
N ASP A 394 -10.53 -29.82 13.69
CA ASP A 394 -10.89 -28.63 12.90
C ASP A 394 -9.96 -28.46 11.67
N ILE A 395 -8.67 -28.75 11.84
CA ILE A 395 -7.71 -28.78 10.73
C ILE A 395 -8.09 -29.84 9.69
N GLU A 396 -8.41 -31.06 10.11
CA GLU A 396 -8.80 -32.13 9.17
C GLU A 396 -10.11 -31.81 8.43
N GLU A 397 -11.09 -31.20 9.10
CA GLU A 397 -12.33 -30.73 8.45
C GLU A 397 -12.04 -29.66 7.39
N ALA A 398 -11.13 -28.73 7.67
CA ALA A 398 -10.69 -27.73 6.70
C ALA A 398 -9.91 -28.37 5.53
N LEU A 399 -9.07 -29.36 5.80
CA LEU A 399 -8.37 -30.11 4.75
C LEU A 399 -9.33 -30.91 3.87
N ASP A 400 -10.42 -31.45 4.43
CA ASP A 400 -11.51 -32.06 3.66
C ASP A 400 -12.20 -31.04 2.74
N LEU A 401 -12.34 -29.78 3.18
CA LEU A 401 -12.84 -28.70 2.32
C LEU A 401 -11.85 -28.37 1.20
N ALA A 402 -10.56 -28.20 1.52
CA ALA A 402 -9.52 -27.93 0.52
C ALA A 402 -9.50 -29.02 -0.57
N ALA A 403 -9.56 -30.29 -0.16
CA ALA A 403 -9.54 -31.46 -1.04
C ALA A 403 -10.74 -31.57 -2.00
N LYS A 404 -11.84 -30.82 -1.78
CA LYS A 404 -12.97 -30.77 -2.73
C LYS A 404 -12.63 -30.03 -4.03
N THR A 405 -11.59 -29.20 -4.02
CA THR A 405 -11.20 -28.36 -5.16
C THR A 405 -9.75 -28.62 -5.57
N VAL A 406 -8.85 -28.81 -4.60
CA VAL A 406 -7.42 -28.97 -4.85
C VAL A 406 -7.03 -30.44 -4.66
N PRO A 407 -6.45 -31.11 -5.68
CA PRO A 407 -5.96 -32.48 -5.56
C PRO A 407 -4.67 -32.56 -4.71
N LEU A 408 -4.81 -32.51 -3.38
CA LEU A 408 -3.70 -32.41 -2.41
C LEU A 408 -2.64 -33.52 -2.50
N ARG A 409 -2.93 -34.66 -3.15
CA ARG A 409 -2.02 -35.82 -3.24
C ARG A 409 -1.34 -35.98 -4.60
N GLU A 410 -1.66 -35.12 -5.58
CA GLU A 410 -1.06 -35.20 -6.92
C GLU A 410 0.26 -34.44 -7.02
N ALA A 411 0.59 -33.60 -6.03
CA ALA A 411 1.81 -32.81 -6.02
C ALA A 411 3.05 -33.67 -5.78
N GLY A 412 4.08 -33.42 -6.59
CA GLY A 412 5.41 -34.01 -6.41
C GLY A 412 6.24 -33.29 -5.35
N THR A 413 5.92 -32.01 -5.09
CA THR A 413 6.65 -31.17 -4.13
C THR A 413 5.68 -30.28 -3.36
N LEU A 414 5.82 -30.23 -2.03
CA LEU A 414 5.12 -29.29 -1.16
C LEU A 414 6.00 -28.06 -0.94
N VAL A 415 5.48 -26.87 -1.26
CA VAL A 415 6.13 -25.58 -1.02
C VAL A 415 5.34 -24.85 0.06
N GLY A 416 5.98 -24.52 1.18
CA GLY A 416 5.34 -23.86 2.32
C GLY A 416 5.82 -22.42 2.51
N LEU A 417 4.88 -21.52 2.75
CA LEU A 417 5.10 -20.08 2.87
C LEU A 417 4.71 -19.55 4.25
N ALA A 418 5.05 -18.27 4.45
CA ALA A 418 4.70 -17.46 5.60
C ALA A 418 5.35 -17.86 6.92
N GLY A 419 5.14 -17.00 7.92
CA GLY A 419 5.91 -16.98 9.16
C GLY A 419 5.90 -18.30 9.94
N SER A 420 4.85 -19.11 9.85
CA SER A 420 4.84 -20.42 10.53
C SER A 420 5.82 -21.40 9.89
N VAL A 421 5.87 -21.47 8.56
CA VAL A 421 6.78 -22.38 7.85
C VAL A 421 8.23 -21.89 7.96
N THR A 422 8.48 -20.60 7.78
CA THR A 422 9.83 -20.02 7.88
C THR A 422 10.40 -20.16 9.30
N THR A 423 9.58 -19.97 10.34
CA THR A 423 10.00 -20.21 11.74
C THR A 423 10.27 -21.69 12.02
N VAL A 424 9.49 -22.62 11.47
CA VAL A 424 9.80 -24.06 11.60
C VAL A 424 11.13 -24.39 10.92
N SER A 425 11.41 -23.79 9.76
CA SER A 425 12.72 -23.95 9.09
C SER A 425 13.87 -23.37 9.91
N SER A 426 13.72 -22.16 10.47
CA SER A 426 14.78 -21.55 11.28
C SER A 426 15.13 -22.38 12.52
N ILE A 427 14.13 -23.01 13.15
CA ILE A 427 14.31 -23.96 14.27
C ILE A 427 14.93 -25.27 13.76
N ALA A 428 14.51 -25.76 12.60
CA ALA A 428 15.05 -26.99 12.01
C ALA A 428 16.55 -26.88 11.77
N GLN A 429 17.01 -25.70 11.35
CA GLN A 429 18.40 -25.38 11.05
C GLN A 429 19.21 -24.91 12.29
N ASN A 430 18.55 -24.72 13.44
CA ASN A 430 19.16 -24.16 14.67
C ASN A 430 19.83 -22.80 14.44
N LEU A 431 19.19 -21.91 13.69
CA LEU A 431 19.76 -20.60 13.37
C LEU A 431 19.87 -19.71 14.64
N PRO A 432 20.98 -18.98 14.82
CA PRO A 432 21.17 -18.09 15.96
C PRO A 432 20.32 -16.80 15.87
N GLU A 433 19.83 -16.49 14.68
CA GLU A 433 18.91 -15.38 14.39
C GLU A 433 18.10 -15.72 13.12
N TYR A 434 17.13 -14.88 12.76
CA TYR A 434 16.39 -15.07 11.51
C TYR A 434 17.29 -14.75 10.32
N ASP A 435 17.49 -15.72 9.43
CA ASP A 435 18.33 -15.59 8.24
C ASP A 435 17.53 -16.03 7.00
N THR A 436 17.15 -15.05 6.20
CA THR A 436 16.33 -15.25 5.00
C THR A 436 17.05 -16.09 3.95
N GLU A 437 18.37 -15.93 3.76
CA GLU A 437 19.13 -16.70 2.76
C GLU A 437 19.22 -18.18 3.16
N ALA A 438 19.40 -18.46 4.45
CA ALA A 438 19.42 -19.83 4.97
C ALA A 438 18.03 -20.49 4.93
N ILE A 439 16.96 -19.72 5.14
CA ILE A 439 15.58 -20.23 5.19
C ILE A 439 15.02 -20.46 3.78
N HIS A 440 15.26 -19.53 2.86
CA HIS A 440 14.70 -19.59 1.51
C HIS A 440 15.18 -20.83 0.75
N HIS A 441 14.25 -21.58 0.16
CA HIS A 441 14.49 -22.86 -0.52
C HIS A 441 15.11 -23.98 0.32
N SER A 442 15.20 -23.81 1.63
CA SER A 442 15.55 -24.90 2.55
C SER A 442 14.52 -26.02 2.50
N ARG A 443 14.96 -27.25 2.78
CA ARG A 443 14.11 -28.44 2.84
C ARG A 443 14.03 -28.93 4.27
N VAL A 444 12.82 -29.06 4.80
CA VAL A 444 12.58 -29.59 6.14
C VAL A 444 11.83 -30.91 6.02
N SER A 445 12.42 -31.99 6.53
CA SER A 445 11.79 -33.31 6.50
C SER A 445 10.54 -33.37 7.37
N TYR A 446 9.60 -34.24 7.00
CA TYR A 446 8.41 -34.55 7.80
C TYR A 446 8.76 -34.87 9.26
N ASP A 447 9.76 -35.73 9.48
CA ASP A 447 10.18 -36.10 10.83
C ASP A 447 10.67 -34.90 11.63
N ARG A 448 11.41 -33.98 10.99
CA ARG A 448 11.90 -32.78 11.65
C ARG A 448 10.75 -31.81 11.96
N VAL A 449 9.81 -31.62 11.04
CA VAL A 449 8.59 -30.82 11.29
C VAL A 449 7.80 -31.42 12.45
N ARG A 450 7.62 -32.74 12.49
CA ARG A 450 6.93 -33.45 13.57
C ARG A 450 7.61 -33.24 14.92
N GLU A 451 8.92 -33.46 15.00
CA GLU A 451 9.70 -33.23 16.23
C GLU A 451 9.57 -31.80 16.75
N ILE A 452 9.72 -30.81 15.87
CA ILE A 452 9.60 -29.39 16.22
C ILE A 452 8.19 -29.08 16.70
N THR A 453 7.18 -29.56 15.99
CA THR A 453 5.76 -29.36 16.36
C THR A 453 5.47 -29.94 17.74
N GLU A 454 5.89 -31.18 18.00
CA GLU A 454 5.72 -31.83 19.29
C GLU A 454 6.44 -31.09 20.42
N SER A 455 7.64 -30.56 20.16
CA SER A 455 8.39 -29.74 21.12
C SER A 455 7.64 -28.44 21.42
N LEU A 456 7.25 -27.69 20.38
CA LEU A 456 6.59 -26.38 20.53
C LEU A 456 5.25 -26.47 21.27
N LEU A 457 4.47 -27.53 21.03
CA LEU A 457 3.20 -27.77 21.72
C LEU A 457 3.37 -28.16 23.20
N LYS A 458 4.55 -28.60 23.62
CA LYS A 458 4.87 -28.96 25.02
C LYS A 458 5.63 -27.85 25.75
N SER A 459 6.29 -26.97 25.03
CA SER A 459 6.99 -25.82 25.58
C SER A 459 6.03 -24.77 26.13
N THR A 460 6.45 -24.06 27.15
CA THR A 460 5.84 -22.81 27.63
C THR A 460 6.19 -21.63 26.71
N HIS A 461 5.47 -20.53 26.85
CA HIS A 461 5.75 -19.26 26.20
C HIS A 461 7.19 -18.80 26.44
N ALA A 462 7.67 -18.89 27.68
CA ALA A 462 9.02 -18.47 28.03
C ALA A 462 10.10 -19.31 27.31
N GLU A 463 9.89 -20.62 27.20
CA GLU A 463 10.80 -21.50 26.47
C GLU A 463 10.77 -21.24 24.97
N ARG A 464 9.58 -21.01 24.38
CA ARG A 464 9.46 -20.64 22.96
C ARG A 464 10.09 -19.28 22.68
N ALA A 465 9.92 -18.29 23.56
CA ALA A 465 10.54 -16.97 23.44
C ALA A 465 12.07 -16.99 23.56
N ALA A 466 12.64 -18.05 24.15
CA ALA A 466 14.08 -18.23 24.26
C ALA A 466 14.72 -18.82 22.99
N ILE A 467 13.92 -19.22 21.99
CA ILE A 467 14.41 -19.68 20.69
C ILE A 467 14.98 -18.46 19.94
N PRO A 468 16.28 -18.44 19.57
CA PRO A 468 16.93 -17.22 19.06
C PRO A 468 16.33 -16.66 17.77
N SER A 469 15.94 -17.52 16.83
CA SER A 469 15.35 -17.12 15.55
C SER A 469 13.82 -16.88 15.61
N MET A 470 13.20 -16.94 16.79
CA MET A 470 11.77 -16.74 16.96
C MET A 470 11.40 -15.26 16.97
N HIS A 471 10.53 -14.84 16.04
CA HIS A 471 9.96 -13.50 16.09
C HIS A 471 9.03 -13.35 17.31
N PRO A 472 9.12 -12.27 18.12
CA PRO A 472 8.30 -12.10 19.34
C PRO A 472 6.79 -12.22 19.09
N GLY A 473 6.30 -11.67 17.98
CA GLY A 473 4.90 -11.77 17.58
C GLY A 473 4.41 -13.16 17.16
N ARG A 474 5.27 -14.19 17.17
CA ARG A 474 4.92 -15.58 16.82
C ARG A 474 4.91 -16.53 18.01
N VAL A 475 5.48 -16.13 19.15
CA VAL A 475 5.67 -16.99 20.32
C VAL A 475 4.36 -17.65 20.78
N ASP A 476 3.25 -16.92 20.78
CA ASP A 476 1.94 -17.41 21.23
C ASP A 476 1.26 -18.37 20.25
N VAL A 477 1.59 -18.28 18.95
CA VAL A 477 0.80 -18.92 17.88
C VAL A 477 1.56 -19.99 17.11
N ILE A 478 2.89 -20.07 17.28
CA ILE A 478 3.72 -20.95 16.48
C ILE A 478 3.41 -22.44 16.67
N GLY A 479 3.01 -22.86 17.88
CA GLY A 479 2.63 -24.26 18.13
C GLY A 479 1.44 -24.71 17.28
N ALA A 480 0.42 -23.85 17.15
CA ALA A 480 -0.73 -24.11 16.30
C ALA A 480 -0.37 -24.03 14.80
N GLY A 481 0.46 -23.07 14.41
CA GLY A 481 0.96 -22.97 13.02
C GLY A 481 1.77 -24.19 12.58
N ALA A 482 2.66 -24.70 13.44
CA ALA A 482 3.43 -25.91 13.19
C ALA A 482 2.52 -27.15 13.10
N LEU A 483 1.45 -27.21 13.90
CA LEU A 483 0.44 -28.27 13.83
C LEU A 483 -0.35 -28.26 12.52
N VAL A 484 -0.67 -27.07 11.99
CA VAL A 484 -1.28 -26.94 10.66
C VAL A 484 -0.34 -27.48 9.58
N LEU A 485 0.93 -27.06 9.58
CA LEU A 485 1.94 -27.57 8.64
C LEU A 485 2.08 -29.09 8.72
N LEU A 486 2.23 -29.63 9.94
CA LEU A 486 2.35 -31.07 10.15
C LEU A 486 1.14 -31.83 9.60
N SER A 487 -0.08 -31.36 9.88
CA SER A 487 -1.31 -32.00 9.40
C SER A 487 -1.43 -31.94 7.87
N ILE A 488 -0.98 -30.84 7.24
CA ILE A 488 -0.89 -30.72 5.78
C ILE A 488 0.08 -31.76 5.20
N MET A 489 1.25 -31.95 5.81
CA MET A 489 2.21 -32.96 5.36
C MET A 489 1.65 -34.38 5.53
N GLU A 490 0.99 -34.67 6.64
CA GLU A 490 0.30 -35.95 6.89
C GLU A 490 -0.79 -36.21 5.82
N ARG A 491 -1.58 -35.19 5.47
CA ARG A 491 -2.69 -35.30 4.51
C ARG A 491 -2.23 -35.48 3.07
N THR A 492 -1.20 -34.74 2.66
CA THR A 492 -0.61 -34.77 1.32
C THR A 492 0.26 -36.00 1.11
N GLY A 493 0.85 -36.54 2.20
CA GLY A 493 1.86 -37.59 2.15
C GLY A 493 3.26 -37.07 1.82
N ALA A 494 3.47 -35.75 1.90
CA ALA A 494 4.76 -35.12 1.65
C ALA A 494 5.80 -35.54 2.70
N THR A 495 6.96 -36.03 2.24
CA THR A 495 8.08 -36.45 3.11
C THR A 495 8.93 -35.28 3.58
N GLU A 496 8.73 -34.10 3.00
CA GLU A 496 9.43 -32.85 3.28
C GLU A 496 8.63 -31.66 2.74
N VAL A 497 8.99 -30.46 3.19
CA VAL A 497 8.49 -29.18 2.68
C VAL A 497 9.68 -28.34 2.20
N VAL A 498 9.55 -27.75 1.02
CA VAL A 498 10.44 -26.69 0.52
C VAL A 498 9.91 -25.36 1.04
N VAL A 499 10.74 -24.59 1.74
CA VAL A 499 10.33 -23.32 2.35
C VAL A 499 10.54 -22.19 1.36
N SER A 500 9.55 -21.31 1.20
CA SER A 500 9.68 -20.07 0.42
C SER A 500 9.42 -18.84 1.29
N GLU A 501 10.31 -17.86 1.16
CA GLU A 501 10.13 -16.47 1.67
C GLU A 501 9.38 -15.61 0.65
N HIS A 502 9.33 -16.05 -0.60
CA HIS A 502 8.66 -15.34 -1.69
C HIS A 502 7.18 -15.71 -1.73
N ASP A 503 6.34 -14.68 -1.86
CA ASP A 503 4.88 -14.76 -1.83
C ASP A 503 4.25 -13.97 -3.00
N ILE A 504 2.98 -13.56 -2.85
CA ILE A 504 2.28 -12.73 -3.85
C ILE A 504 3.07 -11.50 -4.28
N LEU A 505 3.82 -10.88 -3.37
CA LEU A 505 4.54 -9.64 -3.63
C LEU A 505 5.65 -9.86 -4.67
N ASP A 506 6.31 -11.00 -4.59
CA ASP A 506 7.32 -11.46 -5.53
C ASP A 506 6.68 -11.83 -6.89
N GLY A 507 5.50 -12.45 -6.87
CA GLY A 507 4.71 -12.70 -8.08
C GLY A 507 4.30 -11.41 -8.82
N ILE A 508 3.91 -10.38 -8.06
CA ILE A 508 3.66 -9.04 -8.60
C ILE A 508 4.95 -8.46 -9.21
N ALA A 509 6.10 -8.60 -8.55
CA ALA A 509 7.38 -8.13 -9.09
C ALA A 509 7.74 -8.84 -10.41
N PHE A 510 7.67 -10.18 -10.46
CA PHE A 510 7.93 -10.95 -11.68
C PHE A 510 7.01 -10.57 -12.83
N SER A 511 5.70 -10.47 -12.56
CA SER A 511 4.73 -10.06 -13.58
C SER A 511 4.94 -8.63 -14.06
N THR A 512 5.44 -7.73 -13.20
CA THR A 512 5.76 -6.34 -13.55
C THR A 512 6.98 -6.25 -14.46
N ALA A 513 8.01 -7.07 -14.21
CA ALA A 513 9.20 -7.11 -15.04
C ALA A 513 8.89 -7.52 -16.49
N LEU A 514 7.89 -8.39 -16.69
CA LEU A 514 7.42 -8.86 -17.99
C LEU A 514 6.56 -7.86 -18.77
N ARG A 515 6.03 -6.82 -18.11
CA ARG A 515 5.21 -5.78 -18.77
C ARG A 515 6.11 -4.80 -19.52
N SER A 516 5.76 -4.53 -20.77
CA SER A 516 6.47 -3.61 -21.68
C SER A 516 6.13 -2.15 -21.44
#